data_AF-A0A4V3I618-F1
#
_entry.id   AF-A0A4V3I618-F1
#
_cell.length_a   1.000
_cell.length_b   1.000
_cell.length_c   1.000
_cell.angle_alpha   90.00
_cell.angle_beta   90.00
_cell.angle_gamma   90.00
#
_symmetry.space_group_name_H-M   'P 1'
#
loop_
_entity.id
_entity.type
_entity.pdbx_description
1 polymer ?
#
loop_
_entity_poly.entity_id
_entity_poly.type
_entity_poly.pdbx_seq_one_letter_code
_entity_poly.pdbx_strand_id
1 'polypeptide(L)'
;MTQDEIALWVQVAAVLAAVGASIVALVISAKDRNAAHFIAAEDRKFAQRHSKLMFELETLVRLLENRNRGGSTDREESSRMGAEALTLVGLIGPERLPRQWERAVSMSDEGLRQLQDDAGFPQYKRDAIETQLAVSAVVAEIRIINDR
;
A
#
# COMPACT_ATOMS: atom_id res chain seq x y z
N MET A 1 -63.61 -33.03 14.69
CA MET A 1 -62.27 -33.10 14.08
C MET A 1 -61.73 -34.49 14.38
N THR A 2 -61.40 -35.27 13.36
CA THR A 2 -60.89 -36.64 13.53
C THR A 2 -59.38 -36.60 13.86
N GLN A 3 -58.82 -37.71 14.38
CA GLN A 3 -57.39 -37.80 14.68
C GLN A 3 -56.51 -37.58 13.43
N ASP A 4 -56.99 -38.03 12.27
CA ASP A 4 -56.29 -37.86 10.98
C ASP A 4 -56.22 -36.39 10.55
N GLU A 5 -57.29 -35.62 10.77
CA GLU A 5 -57.33 -34.19 10.49
C GLU A 5 -56.33 -33.43 11.37
N ILE A 6 -56.25 -33.76 12.67
CA ILE A 6 -55.27 -33.16 13.59
C ILE A 6 -53.84 -33.44 13.12
N ALA A 7 -53.55 -34.70 12.75
CA ALA A 7 -52.22 -35.09 12.30
C ALA A 7 -51.79 -34.33 11.03
N LEU A 8 -52.71 -34.16 10.07
CA LEU A 8 -52.46 -33.39 8.84
C LEU A 8 -52.14 -31.92 9.16
N TRP A 9 -52.91 -31.27 10.03
CA TRP A 9 -52.66 -29.88 10.41
C TRP A 9 -51.32 -29.69 11.11
N VAL A 10 -50.93 -30.62 11.98
CA VAL A 10 -49.62 -30.59 12.64
C VAL A 10 -48.49 -30.74 11.62
N GLN A 11 -48.62 -31.65 10.65
CA GLN A 11 -47.63 -31.81 9.58
C GLN A 11 -47.51 -30.55 8.73
N VAL A 12 -48.64 -29.95 8.31
CA VAL A 12 -48.64 -28.70 7.55
C VAL A 12 -47.96 -27.57 8.34
N ALA A 13 -48.29 -27.43 9.63
CA ALA A 13 -47.67 -26.43 10.49
C ALA A 13 -46.14 -26.64 10.62
N ALA A 14 -45.70 -27.89 10.76
CA ALA A 14 -44.28 -28.22 10.84
C ALA A 14 -43.54 -27.87 9.54
N VAL A 15 -44.12 -28.16 8.37
CA VAL A 15 -43.54 -27.81 7.06
C VAL A 15 -43.45 -26.29 6.91
N LEU A 16 -44.51 -25.55 7.25
CA LEU A 16 -44.49 -24.09 7.19
C LEU A 16 -43.44 -23.48 8.12
N ALA A 17 -43.28 -24.02 9.33
CA ALA A 17 -42.25 -23.59 10.25
C ALA A 17 -40.84 -23.86 9.70
N ALA A 18 -40.62 -25.03 9.10
CA ALA A 18 -39.34 -25.39 8.48
C ALA A 18 -38.99 -24.47 7.30
N VAL A 19 -39.96 -24.17 6.44
CA VAL A 19 -39.78 -23.22 5.33
C VAL A 19 -39.48 -21.82 5.87
N GLY A 20 -40.22 -21.35 6.87
CA GLY A 20 -39.96 -20.06 7.51
C GLY A 20 -38.54 -19.98 8.09
N ALA A 21 -38.11 -21.01 8.81
CA ALA A 21 -36.75 -21.10 9.35
C ALA A 21 -35.68 -21.10 8.25
N SER A 22 -35.92 -21.80 7.13
CA SER A 22 -34.99 -21.85 6.00
C SER A 22 -34.80 -20.46 5.36
N ILE A 23 -35.87 -19.69 5.20
CA ILE A 23 -35.82 -18.33 4.65
C ILE A 23 -35.04 -17.41 5.60
N VAL A 24 -35.33 -17.45 6.90
CA VAL A 24 -34.61 -16.66 7.91
C VAL A 24 -33.12 -17.00 7.90
N ALA A 25 -32.76 -18.28 7.82
CA ALA A 25 -31.38 -18.71 7.73
C ALA A 25 -30.67 -18.16 6.48
N LEU A 26 -31.32 -18.18 5.32
CA LEU A 26 -30.78 -17.60 4.08
C LEU A 26 -30.56 -16.09 4.19
N VAL A 27 -31.52 -15.36 4.78
CA VAL A 27 -31.42 -13.91 4.95
C VAL A 27 -30.28 -13.56 5.91
N ILE A 28 -30.18 -14.26 7.04
CA ILE A 28 -29.07 -14.06 7.99
C ILE A 28 -27.74 -14.38 7.33
N SER A 29 -27.63 -15.49 6.61
CA SER A 29 -26.41 -15.88 5.90
C SER A 29 -26.00 -14.84 4.84
N ALA A 30 -26.96 -14.30 4.09
CA ALA A 30 -26.69 -13.25 3.11
C ALA A 30 -26.21 -11.96 3.79
N LYS A 31 -26.85 -11.56 4.89
CA LYS A 31 -26.44 -10.37 5.66
C LYS A 31 -25.06 -10.52 6.28
N ASP A 32 -24.77 -11.69 6.83
CA ASP A 32 -23.48 -12.02 7.45
C ASP A 32 -22.35 -12.02 6.41
N ARG A 33 -22.58 -12.60 5.22
CA ARG A 33 -21.62 -12.53 4.10
C ARG A 33 -21.33 -11.09 3.69
N ASN A 34 -22.36 -10.26 3.57
CA ASN A 34 -22.18 -8.85 3.21
C ASN A 34 -21.38 -8.09 4.29
N ALA A 35 -21.67 -8.33 5.56
CA ALA A 35 -20.92 -7.74 6.67
C ALA A 35 -19.46 -8.21 6.67
N ALA A 36 -19.22 -9.51 6.49
CA ALA A 36 -17.87 -10.08 6.41
C ALA A 36 -17.08 -9.50 5.23
N HIS A 37 -17.70 -9.32 4.06
CA HIS A 37 -17.06 -8.67 2.92
C HIS A 37 -16.70 -7.21 3.19
N PHE A 38 -17.60 -6.48 3.86
CA PHE A 38 -17.35 -5.08 4.24
C PHE A 38 -16.17 -4.98 5.22
N ILE A 39 -16.19 -5.76 6.31
CA ILE A 39 -15.11 -5.79 7.31
C ILE A 39 -13.80 -6.22 6.66
N ALA A 40 -13.80 -7.25 5.81
CA ALA A 40 -12.60 -7.70 5.12
C ALA A 40 -12.04 -6.63 4.15
N ALA A 41 -12.89 -5.82 3.52
CA ALA A 41 -12.43 -4.73 2.66
C ALA A 41 -11.80 -3.60 3.48
N GLU A 42 -12.41 -3.26 4.61
CA GLU A 42 -11.91 -2.25 5.54
C GLU A 42 -10.59 -2.68 6.19
N ASP A 43 -10.48 -3.93 6.65
CA ASP A 43 -9.26 -4.51 7.21
C ASP A 43 -8.12 -4.50 6.19
N ARG A 44 -8.40 -4.79 4.91
CA ARG A 44 -7.38 -4.68 3.84
C ARG A 44 -6.87 -3.25 3.70
N LYS A 45 -7.76 -2.24 3.75
CA LYS A 45 -7.35 -0.83 3.68
C LYS A 45 -6.48 -0.45 4.89
N PHE A 46 -6.86 -0.87 6.09
CA PHE A 46 -6.05 -0.63 7.29
C PHE A 46 -4.69 -1.33 7.24
N ALA A 47 -4.66 -2.59 6.81
CA ALA A 47 -3.42 -3.35 6.65
C ALA A 47 -2.49 -2.69 5.64
N GLN A 48 -2.99 -2.29 4.46
CA GLN A 48 -2.22 -1.58 3.44
C GLN A 48 -1.66 -0.25 3.96
N ARG A 49 -2.49 0.55 4.64
CA ARG A 49 -2.06 1.81 5.25
C ARG A 49 -1.00 1.59 6.33
N HIS A 50 -1.18 0.57 7.17
CA HIS A 50 -0.21 0.21 8.21
C HIS A 50 1.14 -0.21 7.59
N SER A 51 1.12 -1.08 6.58
CA SER A 51 2.33 -1.49 5.85
C SER A 51 3.04 -0.30 5.21
N LYS A 52 2.31 0.64 4.58
CA LYS A 52 2.89 1.88 4.03
C LYS A 52 3.57 2.70 5.12
N LEU A 53 2.92 2.90 6.27
CA LEU A 53 3.49 3.67 7.38
C LEU A 53 4.74 3.01 7.97
N MET A 54 4.75 1.68 8.10
CA MET A 54 5.93 0.95 8.58
C MET A 54 7.10 1.07 7.61
N PHE A 55 6.85 0.99 6.30
CA PHE A 55 7.85 1.24 5.27
C PHE A 55 8.40 2.67 5.31
N GLU A 56 7.53 3.68 5.41
CA GLU A 56 7.92 5.09 5.56
C GLU A 56 8.76 5.28 6.82
N LEU A 57 8.37 4.69 7.95
CA LEU A 57 9.08 4.77 9.21
C LEU A 57 10.49 4.16 9.10
N GLU A 58 10.62 2.95 8.56
CA GLU A 58 11.92 2.30 8.38
C GLU A 58 12.85 3.12 7.48
N THR A 59 12.32 3.63 6.37
CA THR A 59 13.07 4.47 5.43
C THR A 59 13.53 5.78 6.09
N LEU A 60 12.68 6.40 6.91
CA LEU A 60 13.02 7.61 7.68
C LEU A 60 14.05 7.33 8.79
N VAL A 61 13.96 6.18 9.47
CA VAL A 61 14.95 5.77 10.48
C VAL A 61 16.32 5.59 9.83
N ARG A 62 16.40 4.90 8.69
CA ARG A 62 17.65 4.76 7.93
C ARG A 62 18.20 6.11 7.48
N LEU A 63 17.34 7.02 7.00
CA LEU A 63 17.77 8.37 6.64
C LEU A 63 18.32 9.13 7.85
N LEU A 64 17.63 9.04 8.99
CA LEU A 64 18.06 9.67 10.24
C LEU A 64 19.41 9.12 10.70
N GLU A 65 19.60 7.79 10.68
CA GLU A 65 20.88 7.16 10.99
C GLU A 65 22.00 7.63 10.06
N ASN A 66 21.74 7.65 8.74
CA ASN A 66 22.70 8.14 7.75
C ASN A 66 23.11 9.60 8.05
N ARG A 67 22.16 10.48 8.40
CA ARG A 67 22.46 11.87 8.79
C ARG A 67 23.22 11.95 10.12
N ASN A 68 22.86 11.13 11.10
CA ASN A 68 23.43 11.16 12.44
C ASN A 68 24.83 10.57 12.53
N ARG A 69 25.24 9.73 11.57
CA ARG A 69 26.62 9.22 11.51
C ARG A 69 27.66 10.33 11.46
N GLY A 70 27.28 11.54 11.06
CA GLY A 70 28.19 12.68 10.92
C GLY A 70 29.09 12.45 9.71
N GLY A 71 29.11 13.38 8.76
CA GLY A 71 29.78 13.17 7.47
C GLY A 71 31.19 12.59 7.62
N SER A 72 31.52 11.60 6.77
CA SER A 72 32.85 11.00 6.77
C SER A 72 33.89 11.97 6.18
N THR A 73 35.10 11.98 6.74
CA THR A 73 36.26 12.64 6.13
C THR A 73 36.78 11.86 4.93
N ASP A 74 36.42 10.59 4.81
CA ASP A 74 36.61 9.80 3.60
C ASP A 74 35.61 10.25 2.52
N ARG A 75 36.14 10.70 1.39
CA ARG A 75 35.35 11.17 0.24
C ARG A 75 34.49 10.08 -0.36
N GLU A 76 34.96 8.83 -0.38
CA GLU A 76 34.20 7.73 -0.97
C GLU A 76 32.99 7.41 -0.09
N GLU A 77 33.21 7.29 1.22
CA GLU A 77 32.13 7.06 2.18
C GLU A 77 31.13 8.22 2.20
N SER A 78 31.61 9.47 2.19
CA SER A 78 30.73 10.65 2.11
C SER A 78 29.86 10.65 0.84
N SER A 79 30.44 10.26 -0.30
CA SER A 79 29.70 10.09 -1.57
C SER A 79 28.64 8.99 -1.49
N ARG A 80 28.99 7.82 -0.93
CA ARG A 80 28.04 6.71 -0.73
C ARG A 80 26.88 7.11 0.18
N MET A 81 27.18 7.74 1.32
CA MET A 81 26.17 8.23 2.25
C MET A 81 25.25 9.27 1.61
N GLY A 82 25.80 10.18 0.80
CA GLY A 82 25.03 11.18 0.05
C GLY A 82 24.08 10.56 -0.96
N ALA A 83 24.53 9.55 -1.71
CA ALA A 83 23.71 8.81 -2.66
C ALA A 83 22.57 8.04 -1.97
N GLU A 84 22.88 7.33 -0.87
CA GLU A 84 21.87 6.65 -0.07
C GLU A 84 20.82 7.65 0.47
N ALA A 85 21.26 8.77 1.04
CA ALA A 85 20.35 9.79 1.54
C ALA A 85 19.45 10.37 0.45
N LEU A 86 19.97 10.55 -0.77
CA LEU A 86 19.18 11.01 -1.92
C LEU A 86 18.11 9.98 -2.29
N THR A 87 18.45 8.70 -2.38
CA THR A 87 17.49 7.62 -2.67
C THR A 87 16.40 7.54 -1.58
N LEU A 88 16.78 7.62 -0.31
CA LEU A 88 15.83 7.57 0.81
C LEU A 88 14.88 8.77 0.81
N VAL A 89 15.38 9.98 0.52
CA VAL A 89 14.53 11.16 0.30
C VAL A 89 13.57 10.88 -0.87
N GLY A 90 14.11 10.33 -1.97
CA GLY A 90 13.42 9.82 -3.17
C GLY A 90 12.24 8.88 -2.90
N LEU A 91 12.43 7.94 -1.97
CA LEU A 91 11.39 6.96 -1.61
C LEU A 91 10.27 7.56 -0.75
N ILE A 92 10.62 8.51 0.12
CA ILE A 92 9.67 9.12 1.04
C ILE A 92 8.77 10.14 0.34
N GLY A 93 9.34 10.97 -0.54
CA GLY A 93 8.58 11.97 -1.28
C GLY A 93 8.38 13.31 -0.58
N PRO A 94 7.77 14.28 -1.29
CA PRO A 94 7.60 15.65 -0.82
C PRO A 94 6.58 15.81 0.32
N GLU A 95 5.68 14.85 0.53
CA GLU A 95 4.61 14.97 1.55
C GLU A 95 5.17 14.91 2.98
N ARG A 96 6.22 14.13 3.20
CA ARG A 96 6.87 14.01 4.51
C ARG A 96 8.15 14.83 4.61
N LEU A 97 8.89 14.97 3.51
CA LEU A 97 10.19 15.65 3.46
C LEU A 97 10.24 16.80 2.44
N PRO A 98 9.29 17.76 2.45
CA PRO A 98 9.14 18.73 1.36
C PRO A 98 10.43 19.53 1.08
N ARG A 99 11.09 20.02 2.13
CA ARG A 99 12.33 20.81 1.99
C ARG A 99 13.55 19.99 1.60
N GLN A 100 13.61 18.71 1.96
CA GLN A 100 14.73 17.86 1.56
C GLN A 100 14.52 17.38 0.13
N TRP A 101 13.28 17.04 -0.22
CA TRP A 101 12.87 16.70 -1.57
C TRP A 101 13.21 17.81 -2.56
N GLU A 102 12.77 19.04 -2.30
CA GLU A 102 13.04 20.19 -3.18
C GLU A 102 14.55 20.44 -3.38
N ARG A 103 15.35 20.25 -2.33
CA ARG A 103 16.81 20.43 -2.40
C ARG A 103 17.53 19.27 -3.09
N ALA A 104 17.02 18.05 -2.94
CA ALA A 104 17.67 16.82 -3.37
C ALA A 104 17.24 16.42 -4.79
N VAL A 105 15.97 16.67 -5.12
CA VAL A 105 15.32 16.42 -6.41
C VAL A 105 15.18 17.76 -7.12
N SER A 106 16.32 18.36 -7.49
CA SER A 106 16.36 19.55 -8.33
C SER A 106 16.05 19.25 -9.81
N MET A 107 15.91 17.97 -10.17
CA MET A 107 15.55 17.52 -11.51
C MET A 107 14.27 16.70 -11.46
N SER A 108 13.31 17.06 -12.29
CA SER A 108 12.10 16.26 -12.54
C SER A 108 12.46 14.94 -13.22
N ASP A 109 11.55 13.97 -13.20
CA ASP A 109 11.67 12.72 -13.96
C ASP A 109 11.99 12.97 -15.44
N GLU A 110 11.48 14.06 -16.01
CA GLU A 110 11.79 14.50 -17.37
C GLU A 110 13.25 14.93 -17.53
N GLY A 111 13.80 15.67 -16.56
CA GLY A 111 15.21 16.03 -16.54
C GLY A 111 16.11 14.79 -16.37
N LEU A 112 15.68 13.81 -15.58
CA LEU A 112 16.41 12.55 -15.41
C LEU A 112 16.45 11.75 -16.73
N ARG A 113 15.35 11.69 -17.47
CA ARG A 113 15.32 11.07 -18.81
C ARG A 113 16.25 11.77 -19.80
N GLN A 114 16.32 13.10 -19.78
CA GLN A 114 17.24 13.85 -20.62
C GLN A 114 18.72 13.55 -20.30
N LEU A 115 19.07 13.33 -19.02
CA LEU A 115 20.41 12.89 -18.61
C LEU A 115 20.68 11.43 -18.99
N GLN A 116 19.66 10.58 -19.00
CA GLN A 116 19.79 9.19 -19.44
C GLN A 116 20.15 9.12 -20.93
N ASP A 117 19.61 10.02 -21.75
CA ASP A 117 19.85 10.07 -23.19
C ASP A 117 21.16 10.79 -23.59
N ASP A 118 21.87 11.40 -22.64
CA ASP A 118 23.16 12.04 -22.89
C ASP A 118 24.25 10.98 -23.18
N ALA A 119 24.76 11.01 -24.41
CA ALA A 119 25.81 10.09 -24.89
C ALA A 119 27.12 10.23 -24.11
N GLY A 120 27.40 11.42 -23.54
CA GLY A 120 28.58 11.68 -22.71
C GLY A 120 28.44 11.21 -21.26
N PHE A 121 27.25 10.76 -20.85
CA PHE A 121 27.01 10.33 -19.48
C PHE A 121 27.55 8.90 -19.23
N PRO A 122 28.29 8.67 -18.12
CA PRO A 122 28.80 7.34 -17.81
C PRO A 122 27.69 6.31 -17.67
N GLN A 123 27.89 5.09 -18.22
CA GLN A 123 26.87 4.04 -18.24
C GLN A 123 26.29 3.73 -16.86
N TYR A 124 27.15 3.57 -15.84
CA TYR A 124 26.69 3.27 -14.47
C TYR A 124 25.78 4.36 -13.89
N LYS A 125 25.90 5.61 -14.34
CA LYS A 125 24.98 6.68 -13.93
C LYS A 125 23.65 6.63 -14.66
N ARG A 126 23.65 6.22 -15.94
CA ARG A 126 22.42 5.95 -16.69
C ARG A 126 21.63 4.81 -16.06
N ASP A 127 22.30 3.72 -15.68
CA ASP A 127 21.69 2.58 -14.98
C ASP A 127 21.09 2.99 -13.63
N ALA A 128 21.77 3.89 -12.89
CA ALA A 128 21.26 4.44 -11.64
C ALA A 128 20.01 5.33 -11.85
N ILE A 129 20.00 6.14 -12.92
CA ILE A 129 18.85 6.97 -13.30
C ILE A 129 17.65 6.08 -13.68
N GLU A 130 17.87 5.04 -14.48
CA GLU A 130 16.83 4.08 -14.85
C GLU A 130 16.22 3.42 -13.60
N THR A 131 17.07 2.98 -12.67
CA THR A 131 16.63 2.41 -11.40
C THR A 131 15.81 3.41 -10.59
N GLN A 132 16.25 4.67 -10.50
CA GLN A 132 15.52 5.71 -9.77
C GLN A 132 14.15 5.98 -10.40
N LEU A 133 14.05 6.03 -11.73
CA LEU A 133 12.78 6.20 -12.45
C LEU A 133 11.83 5.02 -12.20
N ALA A 134 12.34 3.78 -12.20
CA ALA A 134 11.55 2.59 -11.89
C ALA A 134 11.02 2.62 -10.46
N VAL A 135 11.85 3.03 -9.49
CA VAL A 135 11.45 3.23 -8.10
C VAL A 135 10.36 4.31 -7.99
N SER A 136 10.55 5.47 -8.62
CA SER A 136 9.54 6.54 -8.65
C SER A 136 8.21 6.05 -9.22
N ALA A 137 8.23 5.26 -10.29
CA ALA A 137 7.04 4.69 -10.91
C ALA A 137 6.30 3.72 -9.96
N VAL A 138 7.03 2.81 -9.31
CA VAL A 138 6.45 1.89 -8.31
C VAL A 138 5.85 2.67 -7.13
N VAL A 139 6.55 3.69 -6.63
CA VAL A 139 6.03 4.54 -5.55
C VAL A 139 4.77 5.28 -5.97
N ALA A 140 4.73 5.82 -7.20
CA ALA A 140 3.54 6.47 -7.74
C ALA A 140 2.35 5.51 -7.88
N GLU A 141 2.58 4.28 -8.36
CA GLU A 141 1.55 3.24 -8.46
C GLU A 141 1.01 2.84 -7.08
N ILE A 142 1.90 2.63 -6.10
CA ILE A 142 1.52 2.35 -4.71
C ILE A 142 0.67 3.49 -4.13
N ARG A 143 0.98 4.75 -4.46
CA ARG A 143 0.17 5.90 -4.02
C ARG A 143 -1.22 5.86 -4.65
N ILE A 144 -1.32 5.66 -5.96
CA ILE A 144 -2.61 5.55 -6.66
C ILE A 144 -3.47 4.43 -6.08
N ILE A 145 -2.88 3.28 -5.74
CA ILE A 145 -3.59 2.15 -5.13
C ILE A 145 -4.09 2.52 -3.73
N ASN A 146 -3.28 3.21 -2.93
CA ASN A 146 -3.62 3.55 -1.54
C ASN A 146 -4.62 4.71 -1.42
N ASP A 147 -4.68 5.61 -2.41
CA ASP A 147 -5.56 6.79 -2.41
C ASP A 147 -6.95 6.51 -3.04
N ARG A 148 -7.20 5.29 -3.54
CA ARG A 148 -8.50 4.80 -4.06
C ARG A 148 -9.33 4.05 -3.01
#